data_AF-A0A0D6Z9T1-F1
#
_entry.id   AF-A0A0D6Z9T1-F1
#
_cell.length_a   1.000
_cell.length_b   1.000
_cell.length_c   1.000
_cell.angle_alpha   90.00
_cell.angle_beta   90.00
_cell.angle_gamma   90.00
#
_symmetry.space_group_name_H-M   'P 1'
#
loop_
_entity.id
_entity.type
_entity.pdbx_description
1 polymer ?
#
loop_
_entity_poly.entity_id
_entity_poly.type
_entity_poly.pdbx_seq_one_letter_code
_entity_poly.pdbx_strand_id
1 'polypeptide(L)'
;MLKNQVEKYLATQDGSVELPNVMKEYAKQQGLIEGKDAKVIDSGSLFAQAYIERGDKETEDFLGKESFDFLEQPITYFKDRKNEFMYIESKWFDLIGVDAVSFEKDEVFGTYDVMLGLKRQKKLAPAIKVYLEQHLREDGYDLLFDGDEGIWSLNFALNGLEGYKESLTIKEAFSLIYDFLFRMVESIEQKQ
;
A
#
# COMPACT_ATOMS: atom_id res chain seq x y z
N MET A 1 -5.36 10.74 11.63
CA MET A 1 -5.62 11.89 10.77
C MET A 1 -4.43 12.02 9.83
N LEU A 2 -4.60 11.52 8.62
CA LEU A 2 -3.73 11.61 7.45
C LEU A 2 -3.21 13.04 7.28
N LYS A 3 -4.09 14.04 7.39
CA LYS A 3 -3.68 15.46 7.31
C LYS A 3 -2.54 15.77 8.26
N ASN A 4 -2.68 15.40 9.54
CA ASN A 4 -1.67 15.64 10.56
C ASN A 4 -0.40 14.82 10.32
N GLN A 5 -0.51 13.61 9.76
CA GLN A 5 0.66 12.78 9.41
C GLN A 5 1.44 13.40 8.24
N VAL A 6 0.74 13.82 7.18
CA VAL A 6 1.33 14.52 6.03
C VAL A 6 1.94 15.85 6.46
N GLU A 7 1.24 16.65 7.26
CA GLU A 7 1.76 17.93 7.78
C GLU A 7 3.02 17.73 8.63
N LYS A 8 3.03 16.75 9.54
CA LYS A 8 4.22 16.41 10.33
C LYS A 8 5.37 15.94 9.45
N TYR A 9 5.09 15.09 8.47
CA TYR A 9 6.10 14.65 7.51
C TYR A 9 6.70 15.86 6.80
N LEU A 10 5.88 16.73 6.22
CA LEU A 10 6.34 17.94 5.52
C LEU A 10 7.13 18.88 6.43
N ALA A 11 6.76 19.00 7.71
CA ALA A 11 7.48 19.83 8.69
C ALA A 11 8.88 19.29 9.02
N THR A 12 9.11 17.99 8.86
CA THR A 12 10.44 17.37 9.08
C THR A 12 11.39 17.51 7.89
N GLN A 13 10.89 17.98 6.74
CA GLN A 13 11.67 18.12 5.53
C GLN A 13 12.13 19.57 5.34
N ASP A 14 13.45 19.73 5.17
CA ASP A 14 14.08 21.00 4.83
C ASP A 14 14.21 21.14 3.30
N GLY A 15 13.76 22.28 2.76
CA GLY A 15 13.91 22.59 1.34
C GLY A 15 12.93 21.86 0.41
N SER A 16 13.45 21.30 -0.69
CA SER A 16 12.66 20.62 -1.72
C SER A 16 12.24 19.23 -1.23
N VAL A 17 10.95 18.93 -1.25
CA VAL A 17 10.39 17.67 -0.74
C VAL A 17 9.96 16.78 -1.88
N GLU A 18 10.42 15.53 -1.86
CA GLU A 18 9.92 14.50 -2.76
C GLU A 18 8.74 13.76 -2.12
N LEU A 19 7.62 13.71 -2.84
CA LEU A 19 6.38 13.07 -2.40
C LEU A 19 5.85 12.08 -3.43
N PRO A 20 5.20 10.99 -3.00
CA PRO A 20 4.38 10.19 -3.90
C PRO A 20 3.33 11.08 -4.60
N ASN A 21 3.00 10.81 -5.87
CA ASN A 21 2.13 11.71 -6.63
C ASN A 21 0.77 11.95 -5.94
N VAL A 22 0.13 10.87 -5.45
CA VAL A 22 -1.14 10.97 -4.73
C VAL A 22 -1.05 11.83 -3.47
N MET A 23 0.08 11.77 -2.74
CA MET A 23 0.30 12.59 -1.55
C MET A 23 0.55 14.05 -1.91
N LYS A 24 1.27 14.31 -3.01
CA LYS A 24 1.47 15.68 -3.50
C LYS A 24 0.14 16.32 -3.91
N GLU A 25 -0.71 15.58 -4.63
CA GLU A 25 -2.06 16.02 -5.00
C GLU A 25 -2.88 16.37 -3.76
N TYR A 26 -2.91 15.46 -2.78
CA TYR A 26 -3.57 15.68 -1.49
C TYR A 26 -3.04 16.91 -0.75
N ALA A 27 -1.71 17.01 -0.59
CA ALA A 27 -1.08 18.11 0.13
C ALA A 27 -1.35 19.46 -0.54
N LYS A 28 -1.42 19.50 -1.89
CA LYS A 28 -1.82 20.69 -2.64
C LYS A 28 -3.27 21.07 -2.38
N GLN A 29 -4.19 20.10 -2.44
CA GLN A 29 -5.61 20.33 -2.19
C GLN A 29 -5.88 20.82 -0.75
N GLN A 30 -5.07 20.36 0.20
CA GLN A 30 -5.17 20.74 1.61
C GLN A 30 -4.39 22.03 1.97
N GLY A 31 -3.72 22.68 1.01
CA GLY A 31 -2.91 23.89 1.24
C GLY A 31 -1.63 23.66 2.06
N LEU A 32 -1.15 22.40 2.18
CA LEU A 32 -0.03 22.03 3.05
C LEU A 32 1.37 22.32 2.45
N ILE A 33 1.45 22.58 1.16
CA ILE A 33 2.71 22.82 0.43
C ILE A 33 2.82 24.23 -0.15
N GLU A 34 1.98 25.18 0.30
CA GLU A 34 2.10 26.58 -0.11
C GLU A 34 3.46 27.14 0.33
N GLY A 35 4.28 27.56 -0.64
CA GLY A 35 5.62 28.09 -0.38
C GLY A 35 6.75 27.07 -0.27
N LYS A 36 6.48 25.77 -0.46
CA LYS A 36 7.51 24.71 -0.55
C LYS A 36 7.64 24.18 -1.99
N ASP A 37 8.86 23.92 -2.43
CA ASP A 37 9.10 23.20 -3.69
C ASP A 37 8.84 21.70 -3.45
N ALA A 38 7.76 21.17 -4.00
CA ALA A 38 7.40 19.76 -3.88
C ALA A 38 7.57 19.05 -5.23
N LYS A 39 8.46 18.06 -5.28
CA LYS A 39 8.69 17.20 -6.45
C LYS A 39 7.96 15.88 -6.29
N VAL A 40 7.56 15.32 -7.42
CA VAL A 40 6.99 13.97 -7.43
C VAL A 40 8.16 13.00 -7.38
N ILE A 41 8.14 12.08 -6.42
CA ILE A 41 9.03 10.92 -6.42
C ILE A 41 8.74 10.16 -7.70
N ASP A 42 9.78 9.87 -8.48
CA ASP A 42 9.63 8.96 -9.59
C ASP A 42 9.02 7.66 -9.06
N SER A 43 7.89 7.21 -9.62
CA SER A 43 7.23 5.96 -9.18
C SER A 43 8.22 4.80 -9.19
N GLY A 44 9.21 4.89 -10.09
CA GLY A 44 10.38 4.04 -10.17
C GLY A 44 11.35 4.07 -8.99
N SER A 45 11.10 4.83 -7.92
CA SER A 45 11.97 4.95 -6.73
C SER A 45 11.20 5.04 -5.40
N LEU A 46 9.87 4.94 -5.42
CA LEU A 46 8.99 5.08 -4.25
C LEU A 46 9.43 4.19 -3.07
N PHE A 47 9.86 2.96 -3.37
CA PHE A 47 10.28 1.96 -2.40
C PHE A 47 11.80 1.78 -2.32
N ALA A 48 12.60 2.74 -2.78
CA ALA A 48 14.07 2.62 -2.82
C ALA A 48 14.72 2.41 -1.44
N GLN A 49 14.06 2.82 -0.37
CA GLN A 49 14.52 2.65 1.02
C GLN A 49 13.66 1.66 1.82
N ALA A 50 12.83 0.86 1.14
CA ALA A 50 11.96 -0.11 1.80
C ALA A 50 12.76 -1.32 2.31
N TYR A 51 12.25 -1.95 3.36
CA TYR A 51 12.64 -3.31 3.70
C TYR A 51 11.85 -4.26 2.79
N ILE A 52 12.54 -5.18 2.12
CA ILE A 52 11.97 -6.07 1.12
C ILE A 52 12.42 -7.48 1.45
N GLU A 53 11.46 -8.38 1.65
CA GLU A 53 11.69 -9.75 2.08
C GLU A 53 10.87 -10.74 1.26
N ARG A 54 11.47 -11.87 0.93
CA ARG A 54 10.76 -13.04 0.44
C ARG A 54 10.57 -14.04 1.58
N GLY A 55 9.37 -14.57 1.70
CA GLY A 55 9.03 -15.61 2.67
C GLY A 55 8.35 -16.80 1.99
N ASP A 56 8.33 -17.94 2.67
CA ASP A 56 7.60 -19.14 2.24
C ASP A 56 6.17 -19.11 2.79
N LYS A 57 5.17 -19.30 1.93
CA LYS A 57 3.75 -19.14 2.28
C LYS A 57 3.24 -20.16 3.29
N GLU A 58 3.76 -21.37 3.24
CA GLU A 58 3.25 -22.49 4.04
C GLU A 58 3.91 -22.52 5.41
N THR A 59 5.18 -22.14 5.47
CA THR A 59 6.00 -22.23 6.68
C THR A 59 6.23 -20.88 7.37
N GLU A 60 5.93 -19.78 6.68
CA GLU A 60 6.30 -18.40 7.08
C GLU A 60 7.82 -18.22 7.26
N ASP A 61 8.63 -19.14 6.71
CA ASP A 61 10.09 -19.10 6.84
C ASP A 61 10.68 -17.98 5.97
N PHE A 62 11.67 -17.28 6.53
CA PHE A 62 12.46 -16.29 5.82
C PHE A 62 13.27 -16.92 4.67
N LEU A 63 13.01 -16.51 3.43
CA LEU A 63 13.73 -17.00 2.25
C LEU A 63 14.87 -16.06 1.83
N GLY A 64 14.76 -14.77 2.12
CA GLY A 64 15.81 -13.80 1.83
C GLY A 64 15.37 -12.35 1.87
N LYS A 65 16.33 -11.46 2.14
CA LYS A 65 16.15 -10.02 2.02
C LYS A 65 16.58 -9.59 0.63
N GLU A 66 15.72 -8.86 -0.07
CA GLU A 66 15.96 -8.39 -1.42
C GLU A 66 16.33 -6.90 -1.46
N SER A 67 16.95 -6.50 -2.56
CA SER A 67 17.24 -5.09 -2.84
C SER A 67 16.12 -4.45 -3.66
N PHE A 68 16.15 -3.13 -3.79
CA PHE A 68 15.20 -2.39 -4.62
C PHE A 68 15.16 -2.89 -6.08
N ASP A 69 16.30 -3.30 -6.64
CA ASP A 69 16.41 -3.80 -8.02
C ASP A 69 15.56 -5.06 -8.24
N PHE A 70 15.24 -5.83 -7.19
CA PHE A 70 14.36 -6.98 -7.29
C PHE A 70 12.93 -6.58 -7.70
N LEU A 71 12.49 -5.37 -7.33
CA LEU A 71 11.14 -4.90 -7.65
C LEU A 71 10.95 -4.65 -9.16
N GLU A 72 12.02 -4.65 -9.97
CA GLU A 72 11.94 -4.60 -11.43
C GLU A 72 11.49 -5.93 -12.05
N GLN A 73 11.46 -7.03 -11.29
CA GLN A 73 10.91 -8.30 -11.78
C GLN A 73 9.42 -8.14 -12.09
N PRO A 74 8.88 -8.86 -13.09
CA PRO A 74 7.44 -8.89 -13.35
C PRO A 74 6.70 -9.58 -12.19
N ILE A 75 5.45 -9.19 -11.92
CA ILE A 75 4.61 -9.89 -10.93
C ILE A 75 4.41 -11.38 -11.27
N THR A 76 4.58 -11.75 -12.55
CA THR A 76 4.57 -13.15 -12.98
C THR A 76 5.69 -13.99 -12.36
N TYR A 77 6.70 -13.39 -11.74
CA TYR A 77 7.68 -14.09 -10.91
C TYR A 77 7.00 -15.06 -9.91
N PHE A 78 5.93 -14.61 -9.25
CA PHE A 78 5.20 -15.40 -8.26
C PHE A 78 4.32 -16.51 -8.87
N LYS A 79 4.15 -16.54 -10.21
CA LYS A 79 3.53 -17.69 -10.89
C LYS A 79 4.47 -18.87 -10.98
N ASP A 80 5.77 -18.60 -11.15
CA ASP A 80 6.82 -19.62 -11.24
C ASP A 80 7.38 -19.99 -9.85
N ARG A 81 7.15 -19.11 -8.85
CA ARG A 81 7.55 -19.24 -7.44
C ARG A 81 6.35 -19.20 -6.52
N LYS A 82 5.47 -20.18 -6.70
CA LYS A 82 4.15 -20.18 -6.07
C LYS A 82 4.15 -20.34 -4.55
N ASN A 83 5.21 -20.91 -3.99
CA ASN A 83 5.39 -21.03 -2.55
C ASN A 83 5.98 -19.75 -1.92
N GLU A 84 6.29 -18.72 -2.72
CA GLU A 84 6.90 -17.49 -2.21
C GLU A 84 5.88 -16.34 -2.13
N PHE A 85 5.98 -15.54 -1.07
CA PHE A 85 5.34 -14.22 -0.99
C PHE A 85 6.41 -13.14 -0.82
N MET A 86 6.04 -11.90 -1.12
CA MET A 86 6.85 -10.71 -0.91
C MET A 86 6.27 -9.88 0.23
N TYR A 87 7.11 -9.49 1.17
CA TYR A 87 6.79 -8.60 2.28
C TYR A 87 7.55 -7.29 2.14
N ILE A 88 6.84 -6.16 2.18
CA ILE A 88 7.45 -4.84 2.08
C ILE A 88 7.00 -3.94 3.24
N GLU A 89 7.98 -3.42 3.98
CA GLU A 89 7.80 -2.30 4.91
C GLU A 89 8.36 -1.02 4.30
N SER A 90 7.65 0.08 4.48
CA SER A 90 8.07 1.37 3.96
C SER A 90 7.50 2.51 4.77
N LYS A 91 8.29 3.58 4.95
CA LYS A 91 7.84 4.82 5.59
C LYS A 91 6.56 5.39 4.96
N TRP A 92 6.30 5.09 3.69
CA TRP A 92 5.11 5.55 2.99
C TRP A 92 3.86 4.81 3.48
N PHE A 93 3.96 3.50 3.73
CA PHE A 93 2.89 2.73 4.36
C PHE A 93 2.65 3.19 5.80
N ASP A 94 3.72 3.38 6.58
CA ASP A 94 3.63 3.88 7.96
C ASP A 94 2.86 5.19 8.05
N LEU A 95 3.10 6.10 7.09
CA LEU A 95 2.45 7.41 7.04
C LEU A 95 0.93 7.29 6.88
N ILE A 96 0.44 6.28 6.16
CA ILE A 96 -1.00 6.00 6.03
C ILE A 96 -1.50 5.01 7.10
N GLY A 97 -0.63 4.56 8.01
CA GLY A 97 -0.95 3.63 9.09
C GLY A 97 -1.12 2.19 8.63
N VAL A 98 -0.34 1.80 7.63
CA VAL A 98 -0.15 0.41 7.19
C VAL A 98 1.27 0.01 7.59
N ASP A 99 1.43 -1.09 8.31
CA ASP A 99 2.77 -1.47 8.82
C ASP A 99 3.62 -2.09 7.72
N ALA A 100 3.01 -3.00 6.97
CA ALA A 100 3.62 -3.67 5.84
C ALA A 100 2.54 -4.14 4.87
N VAL A 101 2.99 -4.50 3.67
CA VAL A 101 2.16 -5.14 2.66
C VAL A 101 2.82 -6.45 2.25
N SER A 102 2.07 -7.55 2.40
CA SER A 102 2.38 -8.84 1.81
C SER A 102 1.70 -8.97 0.46
N PHE A 103 2.42 -9.55 -0.51
CA PHE A 103 1.98 -9.73 -1.88
C PHE A 103 2.32 -11.12 -2.38
N GLU A 104 1.34 -11.82 -2.94
CA GLU A 104 1.55 -13.17 -3.44
C GLU A 104 0.62 -13.57 -4.58
N LYS A 105 0.95 -14.67 -5.26
CA LYS A 105 0.05 -15.32 -6.21
C LYS A 105 -0.83 -16.35 -5.51
N ASP A 106 -2.13 -16.10 -5.40
CA ASP A 106 -3.06 -17.12 -4.94
C ASP A 106 -3.25 -18.22 -6.01
N GLU A 107 -3.20 -19.48 -5.58
CA GLU A 107 -3.31 -20.64 -6.47
C GLU A 107 -4.75 -21.09 -6.72
N VAL A 108 -5.67 -20.78 -5.80
CA VAL A 108 -7.05 -21.29 -5.83
C VAL A 108 -7.88 -20.50 -6.84
N PHE A 109 -7.78 -19.18 -6.79
CA PHE A 109 -8.48 -18.19 -7.60
C PHE A 109 -7.60 -17.63 -8.72
N GLY A 110 -6.29 -17.85 -8.65
CA GLY A 110 -5.36 -17.36 -9.67
C GLY A 110 -5.28 -15.84 -9.68
N THR A 111 -5.50 -15.19 -8.54
CA THR A 111 -5.34 -13.73 -8.31
C THR A 111 -3.96 -13.42 -7.73
N TYR A 112 -3.62 -12.15 -7.66
CA TYR A 112 -2.52 -11.67 -6.85
C TYR A 112 -3.10 -11.01 -5.62
N ASP A 113 -2.83 -11.59 -4.47
CA ASP A 113 -3.45 -11.20 -3.23
C ASP A 113 -2.52 -10.24 -2.49
N VAL A 114 -3.14 -9.20 -1.95
CA VAL A 114 -2.51 -8.14 -1.17
C VAL A 114 -3.06 -8.25 0.24
N MET A 115 -2.18 -8.45 1.22
CA MET A 115 -2.55 -8.63 2.62
C MET A 115 -1.84 -7.58 3.47
N LEU A 116 -2.55 -6.93 4.38
CA LEU A 116 -1.99 -5.88 5.23
C LEU A 116 -2.77 -5.68 6.52
N GLY A 117 -2.09 -5.07 7.50
CA GLY A 117 -2.69 -4.50 8.70
C GLY A 117 -2.88 -2.99 8.59
N LEU A 118 -4.10 -2.49 8.77
CA LEU A 118 -4.44 -1.07 8.78
C LEU A 118 -4.81 -0.59 10.18
N LYS A 119 -3.99 0.30 10.75
CA LYS A 119 -4.20 0.91 12.07
C LYS A 119 -5.28 1.98 12.03
N ARG A 120 -6.55 1.60 12.26
CA ARG A 120 -7.70 2.52 12.31
C ARG A 120 -8.73 2.10 13.35
N GLN A 121 -9.37 3.09 13.99
CA GLN A 121 -10.40 2.85 15.01
C GLN A 121 -11.58 2.04 14.43
N LYS A 122 -12.09 1.07 15.20
CA LYS A 122 -13.22 0.21 14.81
C LYS A 122 -14.44 0.95 14.26
N LYS A 123 -14.72 2.15 14.77
CA LYS A 123 -15.86 2.99 14.32
C LYS A 123 -15.81 3.36 12.84
N LEU A 124 -14.64 3.26 12.20
CA LEU A 124 -14.44 3.55 10.78
C LEU A 124 -14.84 2.38 9.86
N ALA A 125 -15.25 1.23 10.42
CA ALA A 125 -15.67 0.06 9.64
C ALA A 125 -16.62 0.37 8.48
N PRO A 126 -17.71 1.16 8.69
CA PRO A 126 -18.65 1.42 7.60
C PRO A 126 -18.01 2.23 6.46
N ALA A 127 -17.15 3.19 6.78
CA ALA A 127 -16.48 4.01 5.78
C ALA A 127 -15.43 3.21 4.98
N ILE A 128 -14.71 2.30 5.65
CA ILE A 128 -13.77 1.38 5.00
C ILE A 128 -14.52 0.50 4.00
N LYS A 129 -15.60 -0.18 4.45
CA LYS A 129 -16.40 -1.08 3.61
C LYS A 129 -16.99 -0.38 2.40
N VAL A 130 -17.59 0.79 2.60
CA VAL A 130 -18.13 1.60 1.50
C VAL A 130 -17.04 1.95 0.48
N TYR A 131 -15.83 2.28 0.90
CA TYR A 131 -14.74 2.55 -0.03
C TYR A 131 -14.36 1.30 -0.82
N LEU A 132 -14.18 0.16 -0.14
CA LEU A 132 -13.81 -1.11 -0.77
C LEU A 132 -14.88 -1.56 -1.78
N GLU A 133 -16.17 -1.54 -1.41
CA GLU A 133 -17.30 -1.89 -2.28
C GLU A 133 -17.44 -0.97 -3.51
N GLN A 134 -16.97 0.27 -3.43
CA GLN A 134 -17.00 1.22 -4.55
C GLN A 134 -15.86 1.02 -5.56
N HIS A 135 -14.73 0.47 -5.11
CA HIS A 135 -13.50 0.41 -5.91
C HIS A 135 -13.04 -1.02 -6.22
N LEU A 136 -13.57 -2.01 -5.51
CA LEU A 136 -13.33 -3.43 -5.71
C LEU A 136 -14.65 -4.13 -6.05
N ARG A 137 -14.54 -5.37 -6.53
CA ARG A 137 -15.71 -6.25 -6.69
C ARG A 137 -16.23 -6.67 -5.31
N GLU A 138 -17.50 -7.04 -5.23
CA GLU A 138 -18.18 -7.40 -3.98
C GLU A 138 -17.52 -8.58 -3.24
N ASP A 139 -16.86 -9.47 -3.98
CA ASP A 139 -16.08 -10.62 -3.51
C ASP A 139 -14.54 -10.39 -3.58
N GLY A 140 -14.12 -9.14 -3.82
CA GLY A 140 -12.73 -8.80 -4.09
C GLY A 140 -11.88 -8.49 -2.85
N TYR A 141 -12.45 -8.57 -1.64
CA TYR A 141 -11.75 -8.26 -0.39
C TYR A 141 -12.30 -9.02 0.82
N ASP A 142 -11.41 -9.22 1.80
CA ASP A 142 -11.76 -9.65 3.16
C ASP A 142 -11.33 -8.57 4.15
N LEU A 143 -12.17 -8.33 5.16
CA LEU A 143 -11.92 -7.30 6.17
C LEU A 143 -12.31 -7.80 7.57
N LEU A 144 -11.31 -7.99 8.43
CA LEU A 144 -11.48 -8.40 9.81
C LEU A 144 -10.87 -7.36 10.76
N PHE A 145 -11.54 -7.07 11.87
CA PHE A 145 -10.98 -6.21 12.92
C PHE A 145 -10.42 -7.06 14.05
N ASP A 146 -9.12 -6.93 14.30
CA ASP A 146 -8.49 -7.44 15.51
C ASP A 146 -8.73 -6.45 16.67
N GLY A 147 -9.48 -6.90 17.67
CA GLY A 147 -9.83 -6.08 18.84
C GLY A 147 -8.71 -5.92 19.85
N ASP A 148 -7.77 -6.86 19.89
CA ASP A 148 -6.67 -6.88 20.85
C ASP A 148 -5.53 -5.97 20.35
N GLU A 149 -5.27 -5.98 19.04
CA GLU A 149 -4.25 -5.13 18.41
C GLU A 149 -4.79 -3.76 17.94
N GLY A 150 -6.11 -3.65 17.76
CA GLY A 150 -6.74 -2.43 17.22
C GLY A 150 -6.44 -2.20 15.75
N ILE A 151 -6.24 -3.29 14.99
CA ILE A 151 -5.80 -3.29 13.59
C ILE A 151 -6.90 -3.93 12.73
N TRP A 152 -7.07 -3.43 11.51
CA TRP A 152 -7.86 -4.09 10.48
C TRP A 152 -6.97 -4.97 9.62
N SER A 153 -7.22 -6.27 9.61
CA SER A 153 -6.66 -7.17 8.61
C SER A 153 -7.47 -7.02 7.33
N LEU A 154 -6.83 -6.49 6.29
CA LEU A 154 -7.41 -6.27 4.97
C LEU A 154 -6.67 -7.12 3.96
N ASN A 155 -7.42 -7.98 3.27
CA ASN A 155 -6.94 -8.72 2.11
C ASN A 155 -7.73 -8.27 0.89
N PHE A 156 -7.09 -8.09 -0.26
CA PHE A 156 -7.78 -7.83 -1.52
C PHE A 156 -6.97 -8.28 -2.72
N ALA A 157 -7.66 -8.57 -3.83
CA ALA A 157 -7.00 -8.94 -5.07
C ALA A 157 -6.50 -7.69 -5.83
N LEU A 158 -5.19 -7.62 -6.10
CA LEU A 158 -4.59 -6.61 -6.98
C LEU A 158 -5.28 -6.57 -8.35
N ASN A 159 -5.74 -7.72 -8.83
CA ASN A 159 -6.50 -7.89 -10.08
C ASN A 159 -7.75 -7.00 -10.17
N GLY A 160 -8.33 -6.61 -9.03
CA GLY A 160 -9.49 -5.74 -8.95
C GLY A 160 -9.16 -4.26 -9.09
N LEU A 161 -7.90 -3.87 -8.95
CA LEU A 161 -7.50 -2.45 -9.01
C LEU A 161 -7.49 -1.91 -10.44
N GLU A 162 -7.96 -0.67 -10.58
CA GLU A 162 -7.77 0.09 -11.81
C GLU A 162 -6.27 0.22 -12.13
N GLY A 163 -5.91 -0.01 -13.39
CA GLY A 163 -4.52 0.00 -13.84
C GLY A 163 -3.80 -1.35 -13.75
N TYR A 164 -4.41 -2.38 -13.13
CA TYR A 164 -3.85 -3.73 -13.12
C TYR A 164 -3.60 -4.26 -14.54
N LYS A 165 -2.38 -4.78 -14.74
CA LYS A 165 -2.00 -5.57 -15.92
C LYS A 165 -1.09 -6.70 -15.47
N GLU A 166 -1.19 -7.85 -16.12
CA GLU A 166 -0.31 -8.99 -15.84
C GLU A 166 1.17 -8.67 -16.11
N SER A 167 1.44 -7.71 -16.99
CA SER A 167 2.79 -7.28 -17.37
C SER A 167 3.43 -6.29 -16.40
N LEU A 168 2.78 -5.96 -15.27
CA LEU A 168 3.36 -5.05 -14.29
C LEU A 168 4.62 -5.65 -13.67
N THR A 169 5.58 -4.78 -13.38
CA THR A 169 6.66 -5.08 -12.43
C THR A 169 6.10 -5.11 -11.00
N ILE A 170 6.82 -5.76 -10.09
CA ILE A 170 6.48 -5.76 -8.66
C ILE A 170 6.42 -4.32 -8.15
N LYS A 171 7.37 -3.47 -8.54
CA LYS A 171 7.40 -2.05 -8.20
C LYS A 171 6.13 -1.29 -8.62
N GLU A 172 5.68 -1.49 -9.85
CA GLU A 172 4.46 -0.85 -10.34
C GLU A 172 3.22 -1.37 -9.60
N ALA A 173 3.17 -2.67 -9.30
CA ALA A 173 2.11 -3.25 -8.48
C ALA A 173 2.04 -2.64 -7.08
N PHE A 174 3.16 -2.54 -6.36
CA PHE A 174 3.21 -1.88 -5.05
C PHE A 174 2.88 -0.38 -5.13
N SER A 175 3.18 0.27 -6.25
CA SER A 175 2.79 1.68 -6.47
C SER A 175 1.26 1.81 -6.62
N LEU A 176 0.62 0.92 -7.38
CA LEU A 176 -0.86 0.86 -7.49
C LEU A 176 -1.51 0.57 -6.13
N ILE A 177 -0.95 -0.36 -5.36
CA ILE A 177 -1.41 -0.70 -4.01
C ILE A 177 -1.31 0.55 -3.11
N TYR A 178 -0.17 1.22 -3.11
CA TYR A 178 0.01 2.42 -2.30
C TYR A 178 -0.98 3.53 -2.66
N ASP A 179 -1.16 3.82 -3.96
CA ASP A 179 -2.10 4.84 -4.41
C ASP A 179 -3.54 4.52 -4.00
N PHE A 180 -3.95 3.25 -4.12
CA PHE A 180 -5.25 2.77 -3.67
C PHE A 180 -5.44 2.97 -2.15
N LEU A 181 -4.49 2.52 -1.34
CA LEU A 181 -4.56 2.62 0.11
C LEU A 181 -4.53 4.07 0.60
N PHE A 182 -3.74 4.93 -0.04
CA PHE A 182 -3.70 6.35 0.28
C PHE A 182 -5.07 7.00 0.05
N ARG A 183 -5.69 6.77 -1.13
CA ARG A 183 -7.02 7.31 -1.46
C ARG A 183 -8.12 6.74 -0.56
N MET A 184 -8.01 5.48 -0.16
CA MET A 184 -8.90 4.88 0.83
C MET A 184 -8.83 5.65 2.16
N VAL A 185 -7.63 5.82 2.69
CA VAL A 185 -7.41 6.51 3.96
C VAL A 185 -7.88 7.96 3.88
N GLU A 186 -7.60 8.66 2.79
CA GLU A 186 -8.09 10.01 2.53
C GLU A 186 -9.63 10.06 2.58
N SER A 187 -10.30 9.17 1.84
CA SER A 187 -11.76 9.13 1.73
C SER A 187 -12.45 8.81 3.06
N ILE A 188 -11.89 7.90 3.85
CA ILE A 188 -12.43 7.53 5.16
C ILE A 188 -12.38 8.71 6.13
N GLU A 189 -11.34 9.53 6.07
CA GLU A 189 -11.18 10.67 6.97
C GLU A 189 -11.98 11.91 6.54
N GLN A 190 -12.27 12.10 5.24
CA GLN A 190 -13.14 13.18 4.76
C GLN A 190 -14.62 12.98 5.13
N LYS A 191 -15.03 11.74 5.46
CA LYS A 191 -16.40 11.39 5.87
C LYS A 191 -16.62 11.44 7.40
N GLN A 192 -15.64 11.90 8.17
CA GLN A 192 -15.77 12.22 9.61
C GLN A 192 -16.16 13.69 9.81
#